data_AF-A0A699WDL2-F1
#
_entry.id   AF-A0A699WDL2-F1
#
_cell.length_a   1.000
_cell.length_b   1.000
_cell.length_c   1.000
_cell.angle_alpha   90.00
_cell.angle_beta   90.00
_cell.angle_gamma   90.00
#
_symmetry.space_group_name_H-M   'P 1'
#
loop_
_entity.id
_entity.type
_entity.pdbx_description
1 polymer ?
#
loop_
_entity_poly.entity_id
_entity_poly.type
_entity_poly.pdbx_seq_one_letter_code
_entity_poly.pdbx_strand_id
1 'polypeptide(L)'
;MLATGRYPQWRSRYLRYIDTRPNGEALRKCILRGPYKPTTVLVQEVDATDNSLAISEHTTVETPMNISPENKAHFQAEKESIHLILTGIGDEIYSTVDACQTA
;
A
#
# COMPACT_ATOMS: atom_id res chain seq x y z
N MET A 1 36.48 8.16 0.33
CA MET A 1 36.17 6.73 0.18
C MET A 1 35.04 6.39 1.15
N LEU A 2 33.88 6.00 0.63
CA LEU A 2 32.78 5.48 1.45
C LEU A 2 33.13 4.05 1.85
N ALA A 3 33.17 3.77 3.14
CA ALA A 3 33.61 2.48 3.66
C ALA A 3 32.55 1.39 3.43
N THR A 4 32.95 0.30 2.78
CA THR A 4 32.19 -0.93 2.58
C THR A 4 31.63 -1.44 3.91
N GLY A 5 30.31 -1.68 3.97
CA GLY A 5 29.64 -2.23 5.16
C GLY A 5 29.10 -1.20 6.17
N ARG A 6 29.15 0.11 5.91
CA ARG A 6 28.58 1.14 6.81
C ARG A 6 27.20 1.67 6.43
N TYR A 7 26.57 1.14 5.38
CA TYR A 7 25.17 1.48 5.11
C TYR A 7 24.29 0.75 6.13
N PRO A 8 23.51 1.46 6.97
CA PRO A 8 22.43 0.81 7.70
C PRO A 8 21.60 0.02 6.69
N GLN A 9 21.47 -1.29 6.92
CA GLN A 9 20.71 -2.18 6.04
C GLN A 9 19.38 -1.51 5.70
N TRP A 10 18.99 -1.54 4.43
CA TRP A 10 17.79 -0.84 3.93
C TRP A 10 16.57 -1.09 4.83
N ARG A 11 16.45 -2.32 5.37
CA ARG A 11 15.41 -2.74 6.30
C ARG A 11 15.34 -1.85 7.54
N SER A 12 16.48 -1.50 8.14
CA SER A 12 16.54 -0.60 9.30
C SER A 12 16.15 0.83 8.93
N ARG A 13 16.57 1.33 7.76
CA ARG A 13 16.19 2.67 7.28
C ARG A 13 14.69 2.73 6.98
N TYR A 14 14.17 1.68 6.35
CA TYR A 14 12.77 1.52 6.01
C TYR A 14 11.88 1.54 7.26
N LEU A 15 12.23 0.77 8.30
CA LEU A 15 11.49 0.78 9.57
C LEU A 15 11.50 2.16 10.23
N ARG A 16 12.66 2.82 10.29
CA ARG A 16 12.75 4.19 10.84
C ARG A 16 11.94 5.20 10.03
N TYR A 17 11.95 5.07 8.71
CA TYR A 17 11.17 5.93 7.82
C TYR A 17 9.67 5.76 8.08
N ILE A 18 9.19 4.51 8.16
CA ILE A 18 7.78 4.22 8.49
C ILE A 18 7.39 4.87 9.83
N ASP A 19 8.25 4.79 10.85
CA ASP A 19 7.96 5.34 12.18
C ASP A 19 7.83 6.86 12.20
N THR A 20 8.41 7.55 11.22
CA THR A 20 8.30 9.02 11.08
C THR A 20 7.09 9.47 10.26
N ARG A 21 6.40 8.55 9.58
CA ARG A 21 5.32 8.89 8.65
C ARG A 21 3.97 8.99 9.37
N PRO A 22 3.10 9.96 9.01
CA PRO A 22 1.78 10.10 9.62
C PRO A 22 0.86 8.90 9.32
N ASN A 23 1.09 8.18 8.21
CA ASN A 23 0.42 6.93 7.86
C ASN A 23 1.25 5.67 8.24
N GLY A 24 2.26 5.81 9.09
CA GLY A 24 3.19 4.73 9.45
C GLY A 24 2.49 3.49 10.00
N GLU A 25 1.44 3.67 10.81
CA GLU A 25 0.64 2.56 11.33
C GLU A 25 -0.11 1.82 10.21
N ALA A 26 -0.65 2.53 9.21
CA ALA A 26 -1.31 1.93 8.07
C ALA A 26 -0.33 1.12 7.21
N LEU A 27 0.89 1.64 7.01
CA LEU A 27 1.97 0.92 6.31
C LEU A 27 2.37 -0.36 7.07
N ARG A 28 2.56 -0.29 8.40
CA ARG A 28 2.84 -1.46 9.25
C ARG A 28 1.73 -2.50 9.16
N LYS A 29 0.47 -2.07 9.28
CA LYS A 29 -0.71 -2.95 9.14
C LYS A 29 -0.78 -3.58 7.76
N CYS A 30 -0.42 -2.86 6.70
CA CYS A 30 -0.38 -3.40 5.34
C CYS A 30 0.67 -4.51 5.20
N ILE A 31 1.91 -4.27 5.65
CA ILE A 31 2.98 -5.28 5.62
C ILE A 31 2.56 -6.55 6.37
N LEU A 32 1.84 -6.41 7.49
CA LEU A 32 1.40 -7.55 8.31
C LEU A 32 0.17 -8.28 7.76
N ARG A 33 -0.82 -7.54 7.24
CA ARG A 33 -2.06 -8.13 6.70
C ARG A 33 -1.88 -8.71 5.30
N GLY A 34 -0.83 -8.31 4.60
CA GLY A 34 -0.63 -8.67 3.21
C GLY A 34 -1.53 -7.87 2.28
N PRO A 35 -1.62 -8.28 0.99
CA PRO A 35 -2.27 -7.48 -0.02
C PRO A 35 -3.77 -7.30 0.22
N TYR A 36 -4.30 -6.14 -0.15
CA TYR A 36 -5.73 -5.87 -0.02
C TYR A 36 -6.53 -6.82 -0.90
N LYS A 37 -7.59 -7.38 -0.32
CA LYS A 37 -8.54 -8.25 -1.05
C LYS A 37 -9.85 -7.49 -1.20
N PRO A 38 -10.25 -7.13 -2.43
CA PRO A 38 -11.57 -6.54 -2.68
C PRO A 38 -12.66 -7.47 -2.16
N THR A 39 -13.58 -6.93 -1.39
CA THR A 39 -14.75 -7.65 -0.88
C THR A 39 -15.95 -7.37 -1.77
N THR A 40 -16.99 -8.20 -1.72
CA THR A 40 -18.24 -7.97 -2.44
C THR A 40 -19.14 -7.06 -1.60
N VAL A 41 -19.63 -5.97 -2.18
CA VAL A 41 -20.58 -5.04 -1.54
C VAL A 41 -21.99 -5.37 -2.02
N LEU A 42 -22.93 -5.39 -1.08
CA LEU A 42 -24.37 -5.39 -1.37
C LEU A 42 -24.82 -3.95 -1.59
N VAL A 43 -25.28 -3.64 -2.80
CA VAL A 43 -25.92 -2.34 -3.09
C VAL A 43 -27.39 -2.47 -2.73
N GLN A 44 -27.84 -1.67 -1.75
CA GLN A 44 -29.19 -1.70 -1.23
C GLN A 44 -30.19 -1.08 -2.21
N GLU A 45 -31.41 -1.63 -2.25
CA GLU A 45 -32.51 -1.17 -3.08
C GLU A 45 -32.87 0.29 -2.78
N VAL A 46 -33.07 1.06 -3.86
CA VAL A 46 -33.63 2.42 -3.78
C VAL A 46 -34.96 2.41 -4.54
N ASP A 47 -36.04 2.64 -3.79
CA ASP A 47 -37.38 2.79 -4.34
C ASP A 47 -37.43 3.96 -5.33
N ALA A 48 -38.08 3.74 -6.47
CA ALA A 48 -38.29 4.77 -7.46
C ALA A 48 -39.11 5.93 -6.85
N THR A 49 -38.54 7.13 -6.83
CA THR A 49 -39.32 8.37 -6.75
C THR A 49 -39.75 8.76 -8.17
N ASP A 50 -40.88 9.48 -8.33
CA ASP A 50 -41.61 9.77 -9.59
C ASP A 50 -40.79 10.09 -10.86
N ASN A 51 -39.50 10.43 -10.74
CA ASN A 51 -38.61 10.79 -11.85
C ASN A 51 -37.34 9.90 -11.99
N SER A 52 -37.16 8.83 -11.21
CA SER A 52 -35.94 7.99 -11.22
C SER A 52 -36.24 6.48 -11.29
N LEU A 53 -35.41 5.74 -12.04
CA LEU A 53 -35.48 4.27 -12.15
C LEU A 53 -35.19 3.57 -10.81
N ALA A 54 -35.99 2.56 -10.48
CA ALA A 54 -35.76 1.69 -9.33
C ALA A 54 -34.44 0.91 -9.51
N ILE A 55 -33.59 0.93 -8.49
CA ILE A 55 -32.32 0.18 -8.49
C ILE A 55 -32.52 -1.08 -7.66
N SER A 56 -32.46 -2.25 -8.30
CA SER A 56 -32.61 -3.57 -7.67
C SER A 56 -31.34 -4.00 -6.91
N GLU A 57 -31.50 -4.76 -5.82
CA GLU A 57 -30.38 -5.30 -5.04
C GLU A 57 -29.45 -6.16 -5.90
N HIS A 58 -28.18 -5.76 -5.98
CA HIS A 58 -27.18 -6.53 -6.71
C HIS A 58 -25.83 -6.48 -6.01
N THR A 59 -25.12 -7.61 -6.05
CA THR A 59 -23.79 -7.75 -5.47
C THR A 59 -22.76 -7.28 -6.47
N THR A 60 -21.96 -6.29 -6.10
CA THR A 60 -20.85 -5.80 -6.95
C THR A 60 -19.53 -5.95 -6.24
N VAL A 61 -18.47 -6.23 -7.00
CA VAL A 61 -17.10 -6.18 -6.48
C VAL A 61 -16.80 -4.73 -6.09
N GLU A 62 -16.17 -4.54 -4.93
CA GLU A 62 -15.73 -3.21 -4.48
C GLU A 62 -14.99 -2.47 -5.59
N THR A 63 -15.62 -1.39 -6.03
CA THR A 63 -15.08 -0.43 -7.00
C THR A 63 -14.56 0.78 -6.21
N PRO A 64 -13.59 1.58 -6.71
CA PRO A 64 -13.05 2.73 -5.97
C PRO A 64 -14.08 3.77 -5.49
N MET A 65 -15.29 3.76 -6.07
CA MET A 65 -16.42 4.60 -5.64
C MET A 65 -17.20 4.04 -4.43
N ASN A 66 -17.17 2.72 -4.22
CA ASN A 66 -17.97 2.01 -3.20
C ASN A 66 -17.13 1.41 -2.07
N ILE A 67 -15.80 1.60 -2.09
CA ILE A 67 -14.90 1.10 -1.06
C ILE A 67 -15.03 1.92 0.24
N SER A 68 -15.00 1.25 1.39
CA SER A 68 -15.05 1.95 2.69
C SER A 68 -13.82 2.87 2.86
N PRO A 69 -13.91 3.95 3.67
CA PRO A 69 -12.76 4.82 3.95
C PRO A 69 -11.55 4.07 4.52
N GLU A 70 -11.79 3.06 5.36
CA GLU A 70 -10.74 2.24 5.98
C GLU A 70 -10.03 1.36 4.95
N ASN A 71 -10.80 0.70 4.09
CA ASN A 71 -10.30 -0.14 3.01
C ASN A 71 -9.56 0.71 1.97
N LYS A 72 -10.04 1.93 1.69
CA LYS A 72 -9.36 2.90 0.83
C LYS A 72 -8.00 3.31 1.40
N ALA A 73 -7.93 3.60 2.71
CA ALA A 73 -6.68 3.94 3.37
C ALA A 73 -5.69 2.76 3.34
N HIS A 74 -6.17 1.54 3.54
CA HIS A 74 -5.35 0.34 3.45
C HIS A 74 -4.81 0.11 2.04
N PHE A 75 -5.66 0.23 1.00
CA PHE A 75 -5.24 0.13 -0.40
C PHE A 75 -4.18 1.18 -0.78
N GLN A 76 -4.32 2.41 -0.28
CA GLN A 76 -3.29 3.44 -0.54
C GLN A 76 -1.98 3.15 0.19
N ALA A 77 -2.05 2.71 1.45
CA ALA A 77 -0.87 2.29 2.20
C ALA A 77 -0.17 1.09 1.52
N GLU A 78 -0.91 0.18 0.90
CA GLU A 78 -0.37 -0.93 0.15
C GLU A 78 0.43 -0.48 -1.07
N LYS A 79 -0.13 0.41 -1.88
CA LYS A 79 0.57 0.97 -3.05
C LYS A 79 1.87 1.66 -2.65
N GLU A 80 1.83 2.44 -1.56
CA GLU A 80 3.03 3.10 -1.04
C GLU A 80 4.04 2.08 -0.50
N SER A 81 3.60 1.06 0.24
CA SER A 81 4.46 0.00 0.77
C SER A 81 5.19 -0.75 -0.34
N ILE A 82 4.46 -1.19 -1.39
CA ILE A 82 5.04 -1.86 -2.55
C ILE A 82 6.08 -0.98 -3.23
N HIS A 83 5.77 0.30 -3.44
CA HIS A 83 6.70 1.25 -4.04
C HIS A 83 7.99 1.38 -3.22
N LEU A 84 7.87 1.58 -1.90
CA LEU A 84 9.02 1.71 -1.01
C LEU A 84 9.89 0.44 -0.95
N ILE A 85 9.28 -0.75 -0.97
CA ILE A 85 10.00 -2.03 -0.98
C ILE A 85 10.79 -2.18 -2.29
N LEU A 86 10.16 -1.92 -3.43
CA LEU A 86 10.81 -2.03 -4.74
C LEU A 86 11.98 -1.04 -4.88
N THR A 87 11.80 0.20 -4.42
CA THR A 87 12.87 1.22 -4.42
C THR A 87 14.00 0.82 -3.47
N GLY A 88 13.69 0.37 -2.25
CA GLY A 88 14.70 -0.01 -1.26
C GLY A 88 15.57 -1.21 -1.67
N ILE A 89 14.98 -2.20 -2.34
CA ILE A 89 15.72 -3.35 -2.91
C ILE A 89 16.65 -2.88 -4.04
N GLY A 90 16.18 -1.99 -4.91
CA GLY A 90 17.01 -1.40 -5.96
C GLY A 90 18.25 -0.72 -5.40
N ASP A 91 18.07 0.13 -4.38
CA ASP A 91 19.17 0.83 -3.72
C ASP A 91 20.18 -0.13 -3.08
N GLU A 92 19.71 -1.24 -2.48
CA GLU A 92 20.60 -2.27 -1.91
C GLU A 92 21.42 -2.98 -3.00
N ILE A 93 20.80 -3.33 -4.13
CA ILE A 93 21.48 -3.95 -5.27
C ILE A 93 22.55 -3.01 -5.84
N TYR A 94 22.20 -1.76 -6.14
CA TYR A 94 23.15 -0.78 -6.66
C TYR A 94 24.28 -0.50 -5.66
N SER A 95 23.97 -0.38 -4.37
CA SER A 95 24.98 -0.20 -3.32
C SER A 95 25.93 -1.39 -3.22
N THR A 96 25.45 -2.60 -3.50
CA THR A 96 26.28 -3.82 -3.50
C THR A 96 27.18 -3.87 -4.74
N VAL A 97 26.66 -3.52 -5.91
CA VAL A 97 27.43 -3.48 -7.17
C VAL A 97 28.53 -2.41 -7.13
N ASP A 98 28.21 -1.20 -6.67
CA ASP A 98 29.16 -0.09 -6.54
C ASP A 98 30.32 -0.45 -5.60
N ALA A 99 30.00 -1.07 -4.45
CA ALA A 99 30.98 -1.57 -3.50
C ALA A 99 31.96 -2.58 -4.14
N CYS A 100 31.48 -3.47 -5.02
CA CYS A 100 32.32 -4.42 -5.75
C CYS A 100 33.22 -3.77 -6.81
N GLN A 101 32.83 -2.63 -7.39
CA GLN A 101 33.66 -1.91 -8.37
C GLN A 101 34.80 -1.10 -7.73
N THR A 102 34.63 -0.68 -6.48
CA THR A 102 35.64 0.06 -5.71
C THR A 102 36.65 -0.82 -4.96
N ALA A 103 36.55 -2.15 -5.08
CA ALA A 103 37.41 -3.13 -4.41
C ALA A 103 38.66 -3.48 -5.23
#